data_AF-A0A5J1NND1-F1
#
_entry.id   AF-A0A5J1NND1-F1
#
_cell.length_a   1.000
_cell.length_b   1.000
_cell.length_c   1.000
_cell.angle_alpha   90.00
_cell.angle_beta   90.00
_cell.angle_gamma   90.00
#
_symmetry.space_group_name_H-M   'P 1'
#
loop_
_entity.id
_entity.type
_entity.pdbx_description
1 polymer ?
#
loop_
_entity_poly.entity_id
_entity_poly.type
_entity_poly.pdbx_seq_one_letter_code
_entity_poly.pdbx_strand_id
1 'polypeptide(L)'
;MQSPLRNVRKAHGFTLQHVAAGVQVNPATLSRIERLEQIPSIDLAERLANFFKGEISEMQILYPARFQSSQNQNGFKPQEQEVSRG
;
A
#
# COMPACT_ATOMS: atom_id res chain seq x y z
N MET A 1 -13.60 4.21 -0.99
CA MET A 1 -12.60 3.80 0.02
C MET A 1 -11.27 3.52 -0.68
N GLN A 2 -10.14 3.86 -0.06
CA GLN A 2 -8.81 3.62 -0.64
C GLN A 2 -8.12 2.53 0.18
N SER A 3 -7.75 1.41 -0.45
CA SER A 3 -6.98 0.34 0.19
C SER A 3 -5.51 0.74 0.35
N PRO A 4 -4.78 0.19 1.34
CA PRO A 4 -3.34 0.40 1.47
C PRO A 4 -2.58 0.11 0.15
N LEU A 5 -2.99 -0.93 -0.57
CA LEU A 5 -2.42 -1.29 -1.87
C LEU A 5 -2.63 -0.20 -2.93
N ARG A 6 -3.82 0.39 -2.98
CA ARG A 6 -4.10 1.50 -3.90
C ARG A 6 -3.27 2.73 -3.59
N ASN A 7 -3.01 2.98 -2.31
CA ASN A 7 -2.24 4.13 -1.85
C ASN A 7 -0.78 4.01 -2.30
N VAL A 8 -0.12 2.87 -2.02
CA VAL A 8 1.28 2.66 -2.41
C VAL A 8 1.43 2.70 -3.93
N ARG A 9 0.53 2.06 -4.69
CA ARG A 9 0.57 2.12 -6.14
C ARG A 9 0.52 3.56 -6.67
N LYS A 10 -0.40 4.38 -6.13
CA LYS A 10 -0.54 5.78 -6.55
C LYS A 10 0.66 6.63 -6.13
N ALA A 11 1.23 6.39 -4.95
CA ALA A 11 2.42 7.10 -4.49
C ALA A 11 3.62 6.89 -5.43
N HIS A 12 3.75 5.69 -6.01
CA HIS A 12 4.75 5.38 -7.05
C HIS A 12 4.36 5.84 -8.47
N GLY A 13 3.17 6.41 -8.66
CA GLY A 13 2.68 6.81 -9.99
C GLY A 13 2.36 5.63 -10.93
N PHE A 14 2.30 4.40 -10.42
CA PHE A 14 2.11 3.21 -11.23
C PHE A 14 0.66 3.06 -11.72
N THR A 15 0.51 2.64 -12.98
CA THR A 15 -0.78 2.24 -13.53
C THR A 15 -1.18 0.85 -13.01
N LEU A 16 -2.48 0.53 -13.07
CA LEU A 16 -2.95 -0.82 -12.77
C LEU A 16 -2.27 -1.86 -13.68
N GLN A 17 -2.06 -1.50 -14.95
CA GLN A 17 -1.46 -2.40 -15.93
C GLN A 17 0.01 -2.70 -15.62
N HIS A 18 0.77 -1.71 -15.17
CA HIS A 18 2.16 -1.90 -14.77
C HIS A 18 2.30 -2.88 -13.60
N VAL A 19 1.55 -2.66 -12.52
CA VAL A 19 1.60 -3.55 -11.34
C VAL A 19 1.07 -4.94 -11.67
N ALA A 20 -0.05 -5.02 -12.39
CA ALA A 20 -0.67 -6.29 -12.76
C ALA A 20 0.26 -7.15 -13.62
N ALA A 21 0.98 -6.53 -14.57
CA ALA A 21 2.02 -7.21 -15.34
C ALA A 21 3.17 -7.69 -14.44
N GLY A 22 3.62 -6.85 -13.50
CA GLY A 22 4.70 -7.18 -12.57
C GLY A 22 4.42 -8.36 -11.65
N VAL A 23 3.16 -8.58 -11.27
CA VAL A 23 2.73 -9.73 -10.44
C VAL A 23 1.98 -10.81 -11.22
N GLN A 24 1.96 -10.71 -12.55
CA GLN A 24 1.37 -11.69 -13.48
C GLN A 24 -0.13 -11.96 -13.22
N VAL A 25 -0.92 -10.89 -13.09
CA VAL A 25 -2.39 -10.96 -13.00
C VAL A 25 -3.05 -10.01 -13.99
N ASN A 26 -4.36 -10.16 -14.15
CA ASN A 26 -5.15 -9.24 -14.96
C ASN A 26 -5.34 -7.90 -14.23
N PRO A 27 -5.26 -6.73 -14.93
CA PRO A 27 -5.54 -5.42 -14.34
C PRO A 27 -6.92 -5.34 -13.68
N ALA A 28 -7.92 -6.04 -14.21
CA ALA A 28 -9.25 -6.14 -13.63
C ALA A 28 -9.23 -6.81 -12.23
N THR A 29 -8.43 -7.87 -12.07
CA THR A 29 -8.25 -8.56 -10.79
C THR A 29 -7.64 -7.61 -9.76
N LEU A 30 -6.55 -6.94 -10.12
CA LEU A 30 -5.92 -5.94 -9.25
C LEU A 30 -6.90 -4.81 -8.88
N SER A 31 -7.71 -4.37 -9.84
CA SER A 31 -8.74 -3.35 -9.63
C SER A 31 -9.77 -3.76 -8.58
N ARG A 32 -10.28 -5.00 -8.63
CA ARG A 32 -11.22 -5.54 -7.62
C ARG A 32 -10.57 -5.64 -6.25
N ILE A 33 -9.31 -6.08 -6.18
CA ILE A 33 -8.54 -6.14 -4.94
C ILE A 33 -8.40 -4.74 -4.33
N GLU A 34 -8.03 -3.74 -5.13
CA GLU A 34 -7.88 -2.37 -4.64
C GLU A 34 -9.19 -1.74 -4.15
N ARG A 35 -10.33 -2.18 -4.69
CA ARG A 35 -11.67 -1.79 -4.27
C ARG A 35 -12.24 -2.65 -3.14
N LEU A 36 -11.50 -3.66 -2.67
CA LEU A 36 -11.93 -4.59 -1.62
C LEU A 36 -13.11 -5.49 -2.01
N GLU A 37 -13.38 -5.61 -3.31
CA GLU A 37 -14.40 -6.52 -3.86
C GLU A 37 -13.89 -7.96 -3.92
N GLN A 38 -12.57 -8.13 -3.87
CA GLN A 38 -11.93 -9.44 -3.93
C GLN A 38 -10.73 -9.46 -2.97
N ILE A 39 -10.64 -10.50 -2.15
CA ILE A 39 -9.46 -10.78 -1.34
C ILE A 39 -8.50 -11.61 -2.20
N PRO A 40 -7.22 -11.20 -2.35
CA PRO A 40 -6.25 -11.99 -3.10
C PRO A 40 -5.89 -13.28 -2.37
N SER A 41 -5.30 -14.25 -3.08
CA SER A 41 -4.64 -15.38 -2.44
C SER A 41 -3.39 -14.93 -1.67
N ILE A 42 -2.91 -15.78 -0.75
CA ILE A 42 -1.67 -15.54 0.01
C ILE A 42 -0.49 -15.34 -0.94
N ASP A 43 -0.33 -16.22 -1.93
CA ASP A 43 0.74 -16.14 -2.95
C ASP A 43 0.68 -14.84 -3.77
N LEU A 44 -0.51 -14.32 -4.10
CA LEU A 44 -0.63 -13.05 -4.79
C LEU A 44 -0.30 -11.87 -3.85
N ALA A 45 -0.68 -11.96 -2.58
CA ALA A 45 -0.32 -10.96 -1.58
C ALA A 45 1.21 -10.88 -1.38
N GLU A 46 1.89 -12.02 -1.33
CA GLU A 46 3.36 -12.10 -1.28
C GLU A 46 3.99 -11.46 -2.52
N ARG A 47 3.55 -11.82 -3.72
CA ARG A 47 4.06 -11.22 -4.97
C ARG A 47 3.86 -9.71 -5.02
N LEU A 48 2.73 -9.21 -4.54
CA LEU A 48 2.46 -7.78 -4.42
C LEU A 48 3.39 -7.11 -3.39
N ALA A 49 3.58 -7.71 -2.22
CA ALA A 49 4.51 -7.19 -1.22
C ALA A 49 5.95 -7.13 -1.76
N ASN A 50 6.39 -8.18 -2.46
CA ASN A 50 7.69 -8.25 -3.11
C ASN A 50 7.84 -7.24 -4.25
N PHE A 51 6.80 -7.03 -5.07
CA PHE A 51 6.81 -6.01 -6.13
C PHE A 51 7.08 -4.60 -5.58
N PHE A 52 6.48 -4.29 -4.42
CA PHE A 52 6.72 -3.03 -3.69
C PHE A 52 7.88 -3.11 -2.69
N LYS A 53 8.75 -4.13 -2.79
CA LYS A 53 9.95 -4.29 -1.96
C LYS A 53 9.68 -4.18 -0.44
N GLY A 54 8.52 -4.66 0.01
CA GLY A 54 8.12 -4.64 1.41
C GLY A 54 7.55 -3.30 1.92
N GLU A 55 7.40 -2.27 1.08
CA GLU A 55 6.71 -1.01 1.47
C GLU A 55 5.24 -1.25 1.89
N ILE A 56 4.66 -2.33 1.37
CA ILE A 56 3.40 -2.89 1.83
C ILE A 56 3.59 -4.37 2.15
N SER A 57 3.05 -4.80 3.29
CA SER A 57 3.10 -6.19 3.75
C SER A 57 1.88 -7.00 3.27
N GLU A 58 2.01 -8.33 3.23
CA GLU A 58 0.87 -9.22 2.97
C GLU A 58 -0.28 -8.97 3.94
N MET A 59 0.02 -8.67 5.21
CA MET A 59 -0.99 -8.37 6.22
C MET A 59 -1.84 -7.14 5.86
N GLN A 60 -1.24 -6.11 5.27
CA GLN A 60 -1.95 -4.91 4.81
C GLN A 60 -2.78 -5.20 3.55
N ILE A 61 -2.36 -6.16 2.72
CA ILE A 61 -3.05 -6.58 1.50
C ILE A 61 -4.23 -7.50 1.81
N LEU A 62 -4.05 -8.48 2.71
CA LEU A 62 -5.04 -9.48 3.10
C LEU A 62 -6.06 -8.92 4.11
N TYR A 63 -5.64 -8.01 4.99
CA TYR A 63 -6.49 -7.43 6.03
C TYR A 63 -6.53 -5.90 5.95
N PRO A 64 -6.93 -5.32 4.81
CA PRO A 64 -6.83 -3.88 4.57
C PRO A 64 -7.66 -3.05 5.55
N ALA A 65 -8.78 -3.57 6.06
CA ALA A 65 -9.62 -2.89 7.06
C ALA A 65 -8.85 -2.51 8.33
N ARG A 66 -7.81 -3.27 8.71
CA ARG A 66 -6.97 -2.97 9.89
C ARG A 66 -6.10 -1.73 9.71
N PHE A 67 -5.91 -1.28 8.48
CA PHE A 67 -4.95 -0.23 8.10
C PHE A 67 -5.61 0.93 7.34
N GLN A 68 -6.94 0.96 7.27
CA GLN A 68 -7.71 2.02 6.62
C GLN A 68 -7.73 3.35 7.39
N SER A 69 -7.20 3.39 8.63
CA SER A 69 -7.42 4.47 9.60
C SER A 69 -6.26 5.46 9.81
N SER A 70 -5.20 5.48 8.98
CA SER A 70 -4.00 6.28 9.32
C SER A 70 -3.41 7.19 8.23
N GLN A 71 -4.19 7.63 7.25
CA GLN A 71 -3.72 8.65 6.26
C GLN A 71 -4.13 10.09 6.62
N ASN A 72 -4.48 10.34 7.90
CA ASN A 72 -4.72 11.67 8.46
C ASN A 72 -3.88 11.92 9.73
N GLN A 73 -2.62 11.47 9.77
CA GLN A 73 -1.67 11.90 10.79
C GLN A 73 -0.26 12.08 10.18
N ASN A 74 0.04 13.35 9.93
CA ASN A 74 1.34 14.01 10.04
C ASN A 74 2.47 13.65 9.06
N GLY A 75 2.80 14.66 8.24
CA GLY A 75 4.16 14.88 7.79
C GLY A 75 5.11 14.82 8.98
N PHE A 76 6.09 13.93 8.86
CA PHE A 76 7.19 13.83 9.79
C PHE A 76 8.03 15.09 9.68
N LYS A 77 7.75 16.10 10.51
CA LYS A 77 8.73 17.14 10.83
C LYS A 77 9.44 16.71 12.11
N PRO A 78 10.74 16.36 12.07
CA PRO A 78 11.50 16.26 13.30
C PRO A 78 11.53 17.66 13.94
N GLN A 79 10.95 17.79 15.13
CA GLN A 79 11.16 18.97 15.97
C GLN A 79 12.52 18.82 16.65
N GLU A 80 13.53 19.47 16.08
CA GLU A 80 14.69 19.89 16.85
C GLU A 80 14.20 20.89 17.90
N GLN A 81 14.28 20.53 19.19
CA GLN A 81 14.16 21.49 20.27
C GLN A 81 15.55 21.88 20.74
N GLU A 82 15.89 23.13 20.43
CA GLU A 82 16.98 23.91 20.98
C GLU A 82 17.07 23.75 22.49
N VAL A 83 18.19 23.19 22.97
CA VAL A 83 18.63 23.41 24.35
C VAL A 83 19.35 24.75 24.41
N SER A 84 18.57 25.81 24.59
CA SER A 84 19.08 27.07 25.13
C SER A 84 19.19 26.92 26.65
N ARG A 85 20.43 26.82 27.16
CA ARG A 85 20.75 27.11 28.55
C ARG A 85 21.89 28.13 28.52
N GLY A 86 21.60 29.29 29.10
CA GLY A 86 22.51 30.42 29.21
C GLY A 86 23.54 30.27 30.31
#